data_AF-A0A8J4XQ67-F1
#
_entry.id   AF-A0A8J4XQ67-F1
#
_cell.length_a   1.000
_cell.length_b   1.000
_cell.length_c   1.000
_cell.angle_alpha   90.00
_cell.angle_beta   90.00
_cell.angle_gamma   90.00
#
_symmetry.space_group_name_H-M   'P 1'
#
loop_
_entity.id
_entity.type
_entity.pdbx_description
1 polymer ?
#
loop_
_entity_poly.entity_id
_entity_poly.type
_entity_poly.pdbx_seq_one_letter_code
_entity_poly.pdbx_strand_id
1 'polypeptide(L)'
;MLYGRSLRTAVPAHRRAFAPEWQAADEECDAKLSAGMEKAEWYYNRSSRALPPLRVGTPVRIQDCKSHRWNKQGVVVGVGKHRAYHVQVASGRIFWKNRRYLRPAPASTSAEPQAAPPVGDRRKVRFSSPSPATQPQRRSLRERRRPDRFIP
;
A
#
# COMPACT_ATOMS: atom_id res chain seq x y z
N MET A 1 22.91 29.24 6.77
CA MET A 1 23.05 29.58 5.35
C MET A 1 21.85 30.43 4.97
N LEU A 2 22.04 31.56 4.29
CA LEU A 2 20.95 32.37 3.74
C LEU A 2 21.24 32.56 2.25
N TYR A 3 20.30 32.14 1.39
CA TYR A 3 20.46 32.15 -0.07
C TYR A 3 21.76 31.50 -0.58
N GLY A 4 22.12 30.33 -0.04
CA GLY A 4 23.31 29.58 -0.49
C GLY A 4 24.67 30.17 -0.08
N ARG A 5 24.70 31.25 0.71
CA ARG A 5 25.95 31.88 1.20
C ARG A 5 26.11 31.74 2.70
N SER A 6 27.37 31.74 3.13
CA SER A 6 27.72 31.78 4.55
C SER A 6 27.12 33.02 5.20
N LEU A 7 26.40 32.81 6.29
CA LEU A 7 25.88 33.89 7.12
C LEU A 7 27.06 34.54 7.84
N ARG A 8 27.20 35.86 7.72
CA ARG A 8 28.13 36.64 8.54
C ARG A 8 27.57 36.76 9.96
N THR A 9 27.68 35.70 10.74
CA THR A 9 27.31 35.70 12.16
C THR A 9 28.48 36.16 13.02
N ALA A 10 28.20 36.58 14.25
CA ALA A 10 29.22 36.90 15.25
C ALA A 10 29.86 35.65 15.88
N VAL A 11 29.45 34.46 15.46
CA VAL A 11 29.96 33.18 15.99
C VAL A 11 31.27 32.86 15.29
N PRO A 12 32.37 32.63 16.02
CA PRO A 12 33.62 32.20 15.42
C PRO A 12 33.43 30.89 14.66
N ALA A 13 33.68 30.92 13.36
CA ALA A 13 33.73 29.73 12.52
C ALA A 13 35.10 29.66 11.83
N HIS A 14 35.60 28.46 11.64
CA HIS A 14 36.86 28.27 10.92
C HIS A 14 36.72 28.78 9.47
N ARG A 15 37.71 29.53 8.97
CA ARG A 15 37.66 30.23 7.66
C ARG A 15 37.34 29.31 6.47
N ARG A 16 37.64 28.02 6.58
CA ARG A 16 37.37 27.00 5.55
C ARG A 16 36.02 26.28 5.69
N ALA A 17 35.29 26.46 6.78
CA ALA A 17 34.06 25.71 7.07
C ALA A 17 32.94 25.94 6.03
N PHE A 18 32.96 27.09 5.34
CA PHE A 18 31.99 27.45 4.29
C PHE A 18 32.69 27.78 2.96
N ALA A 19 33.85 27.19 2.71
CA ALA A 19 34.53 27.36 1.44
C ALA A 19 33.63 26.88 0.28
N PRO A 20 33.71 27.50 -0.90
CA PRO A 20 32.82 27.17 -2.03
C PRO A 20 32.95 25.71 -2.48
N GLU A 21 34.11 25.10 -2.27
CA GLU A 21 34.36 23.66 -2.47
C GLU A 21 33.37 22.78 -1.68
N TRP A 22 33.03 23.16 -0.45
CA TRP A 22 32.07 22.43 0.37
C TRP A 22 30.62 22.66 -0.06
N GLN A 23 30.30 23.83 -0.62
CA GLN A 23 28.96 24.13 -1.14
C GLN A 23 28.66 23.29 -2.38
N ALA A 24 29.61 23.24 -3.32
CA ALA A 24 29.49 22.40 -4.50
C ALA A 24 29.39 20.90 -4.12
N ALA A 25 30.16 20.46 -3.11
CA ALA A 25 30.08 19.09 -2.60
C ALA A 25 28.73 18.78 -1.93
N ASP A 26 28.14 19.74 -1.21
CA ASP A 26 26.82 19.61 -0.58
C ASP A 26 25.70 19.50 -1.64
N GLU A 27 25.73 20.37 -2.65
CA GLU A 27 24.80 20.30 -3.80
C GLU A 27 24.92 18.97 -4.55
N GLU A 28 26.14 18.48 -4.76
CA GLU A 28 26.37 17.16 -5.37
C GLU A 28 25.86 16.02 -4.47
N CYS A 29 26.00 16.15 -3.15
CA CYS A 29 25.45 15.20 -2.19
C CYS A 29 23.92 15.16 -2.26
N ASP A 30 23.27 16.32 -2.25
CA ASP A 30 21.80 16.46 -2.36
C ASP A 30 21.29 15.90 -3.70
N ALA A 31 22.00 16.15 -4.80
CA ALA A 31 21.69 15.56 -6.11
C ALA A 31 21.79 14.02 -6.10
N LYS A 32 22.82 13.47 -5.46
CA LYS A 32 22.97 12.01 -5.29
C LYS A 32 21.88 11.43 -4.38
N LEU A 33 21.52 12.13 -3.31
CA LEU A 33 20.46 11.73 -2.39
C LEU A 33 19.10 11.71 -3.08
N SER A 34 18.73 12.77 -3.80
CA SER A 34 17.48 12.85 -4.56
C SER A 34 17.39 11.75 -5.63
N ALA A 35 18.43 11.55 -6.44
CA ALA A 35 18.48 10.46 -7.41
C ALA A 35 18.38 9.07 -6.74
N GLY A 36 18.99 8.90 -5.56
CA GLY A 36 18.86 7.69 -4.75
C GLY A 36 17.43 7.46 -4.24
N MET A 37 16.76 8.51 -3.79
CA MET A 37 15.37 8.47 -3.33
C MET A 37 14.41 8.12 -4.47
N GLU A 38 14.54 8.76 -5.63
CA GLU A 38 13.73 8.47 -6.82
C GLU A 38 13.89 7.02 -7.27
N LYS A 39 15.13 6.53 -7.30
CA LYS A 39 15.45 5.14 -7.65
C LYS A 39 14.83 4.17 -6.65
N ALA A 40 14.95 4.46 -5.35
CA ALA A 40 14.32 3.65 -4.30
C ALA A 40 12.79 3.64 -4.43
N GLU A 41 12.17 4.79 -4.69
CA GLU A 41 10.73 4.90 -4.91
C GLU A 41 10.30 4.07 -6.14
N TRP A 42 11.02 4.17 -7.24
CA TRP A 42 10.74 3.39 -8.45
C TRP A 42 10.83 1.88 -8.19
N TYR A 43 11.92 1.40 -7.57
CA TYR A 43 12.08 -0.03 -7.26
C TYR A 43 11.05 -0.54 -6.25
N TYR A 44 10.63 0.30 -5.32
CA TYR A 44 9.58 -0.03 -4.34
C TYR A 44 8.20 -0.11 -5.01
N ASN A 45 7.87 0.87 -5.85
CA ASN A 45 6.56 0.99 -6.48
C ASN A 45 6.37 0.09 -7.71
N ARG A 46 7.44 -0.34 -8.41
CA ARG A 46 7.33 -1.13 -9.66
C ARG A 46 6.51 -2.43 -9.54
N SER A 47 6.51 -3.07 -8.38
CA SER A 47 5.76 -4.31 -8.13
C SER A 47 4.37 -4.06 -7.54
N SER A 48 4.10 -2.82 -7.12
CA SER A 48 2.86 -2.43 -6.46
C SER A 48 1.76 -2.13 -7.47
N ARG A 49 0.58 -2.72 -7.30
CA ARG A 49 -0.61 -2.40 -8.08
C ARG A 49 -1.55 -1.52 -7.26
N ALA A 50 -2.00 -0.40 -7.83
CA ALA A 50 -2.98 0.47 -7.18
C ALA A 50 -4.34 -0.24 -7.11
N LEU A 51 -4.97 -0.19 -5.94
CA LEU A 51 -6.33 -0.70 -5.73
C LEU A 51 -7.35 0.42 -5.98
N PRO A 52 -8.53 0.12 -6.54
CA PRO A 52 -9.57 1.13 -6.78
C PRO A 52 -9.97 1.83 -5.49
N PRO A 53 -10.12 3.17 -5.47
CA PRO A 53 -10.51 3.89 -4.27
C PRO A 53 -11.89 3.46 -3.76
N LEU A 54 -12.13 3.59 -2.45
CA LEU A 54 -13.42 3.29 -1.83
C LEU A 54 -14.14 4.59 -1.51
N ARG A 55 -15.45 4.63 -1.74
CA ARG A 55 -16.28 5.78 -1.36
C ARG A 55 -16.64 5.69 0.13
N VAL A 56 -16.80 6.85 0.76
CA VAL A 56 -17.39 6.95 2.10
C VAL A 56 -18.78 6.31 2.07
N GLY A 57 -19.14 5.59 3.14
CA GLY A 57 -20.37 4.79 3.25
C GLY A 57 -20.28 3.37 2.68
N THR A 58 -19.17 2.99 2.04
CA THR A 58 -19.04 1.64 1.48
C THR A 58 -18.85 0.59 2.60
N PRO A 59 -19.65 -0.49 2.64
CA PRO A 59 -19.41 -1.60 3.57
C PRO A 59 -18.17 -2.39 3.14
N VAL A 60 -17.28 -2.65 4.08
CA VAL A 60 -15.99 -3.28 3.84
C VAL A 60 -15.69 -4.37 4.86
N ARG A 61 -15.00 -5.41 4.41
CA ARG A 61 -14.31 -6.37 5.28
C ARG A 61 -12.92 -5.83 5.57
N ILE A 62 -12.47 -6.00 6.80
CA ILE A 62 -11.16 -5.55 7.29
C ILE A 62 -10.30 -6.78 7.56
N GLN A 63 -9.08 -6.76 7.04
CA GLN A 63 -8.08 -7.79 7.35
C GLN A 63 -7.44 -7.52 8.71
N ASP A 64 -7.40 -8.55 9.55
CA ASP A 64 -6.66 -8.52 10.80
C ASP A 64 -5.15 -8.67 10.54
N CYS A 65 -4.33 -7.87 11.22
CA CYS A 65 -2.87 -7.87 11.02
C CYS A 65 -2.18 -9.09 11.62
N LYS A 66 -2.74 -9.68 12.68
CA LYS A 66 -2.15 -10.86 13.34
C LYS A 66 -2.55 -12.15 12.64
N SER A 67 -3.84 -12.32 12.39
CA SER A 67 -4.36 -13.56 11.79
C SER A 67 -4.37 -13.56 10.26
N HIS A 68 -4.18 -12.41 9.61
CA HIS A 68 -4.35 -12.22 8.16
C HIS A 68 -5.74 -12.60 7.62
N ARG A 69 -6.73 -12.82 8.49
CA ARG A 69 -8.10 -13.19 8.11
C ARG A 69 -8.96 -11.96 7.88
N TRP A 70 -9.96 -12.10 7.00
CA TRP A 70 -10.98 -11.08 6.71
C TRP A 70 -12.21 -11.27 7.61
N ASN A 71 -12.00 -11.16 8.91
CA ASN A 71 -12.99 -11.47 9.93
C ASN A 71 -13.84 -10.26 10.37
N LYS A 72 -13.28 -9.06 10.35
CA LYS A 72 -13.97 -7.84 10.79
C LYS A 72 -14.74 -7.20 9.64
N GLN A 73 -15.86 -6.57 9.95
CA GLN A 73 -16.68 -5.81 9.03
C GLN A 73 -16.89 -4.39 9.56
N GLY A 74 -17.03 -3.43 8.66
CA GLY A 74 -17.29 -2.05 9.02
C GLY A 74 -17.65 -1.21 7.79
N VAL A 75 -17.92 0.07 8.03
CA VAL A 75 -18.29 1.04 7.00
C VAL A 75 -17.20 2.09 6.92
N VAL A 76 -16.81 2.47 5.70
CA VAL A 76 -15.84 3.55 5.49
C VAL A 76 -16.48 4.89 5.91
N VAL A 77 -15.89 5.57 6.89
CA VAL A 77 -16.35 6.89 7.37
C VAL A 77 -15.57 8.03 6.70
N GLY A 78 -14.32 7.79 6.32
CA GLY A 78 -13.49 8.83 5.72
C GLY A 78 -12.27 8.27 4.98
N VAL A 79 -11.73 9.10 4.10
CA VAL A 79 -10.49 8.84 3.36
C VAL A 79 -9.43 9.82 3.87
N GLY A 80 -8.33 9.30 4.40
CA GLY A 80 -7.21 10.09 4.90
C GLY A 80 -6.16 10.35 3.83
N LYS A 81 -4.98 10.84 4.24
CA LYS A 81 -3.85 11.07 3.31
C LYS A 81 -3.32 9.75 2.74
N HIS A 82 -2.90 9.78 1.48
CA HIS A 82 -2.40 8.62 0.74
C HIS A 82 -3.46 7.50 0.64
N ARG A 83 -3.14 6.29 1.10
CA ARG A 83 -4.00 5.10 1.04
C ARG A 83 -4.66 4.79 2.38
N ALA A 84 -4.73 5.74 3.30
CA ALA A 84 -5.33 5.57 4.62
C ALA A 84 -6.85 5.78 4.58
N TYR A 85 -7.59 4.91 5.27
CA TYR A 85 -9.04 4.94 5.37
C TYR A 85 -9.46 4.80 6.83
N HIS A 86 -10.52 5.52 7.21
CA HIS A 86 -11.17 5.42 8.50
C HIS A 86 -12.39 4.52 8.35
N VAL A 87 -12.44 3.44 9.12
CA VAL A 87 -13.51 2.44 9.03
C VAL A 87 -14.13 2.25 10.40
N GLN A 88 -15.44 2.49 10.49
CA GLN A 88 -16.22 2.27 11.70
C GLN A 88 -16.76 0.84 11.71
N VAL A 89 -16.46 0.12 12.78
CA VAL A 89 -16.97 -1.24 13.02
C VAL A 89 -18.30 -1.15 13.76
N ALA A 90 -19.11 -2.21 13.75
CA ALA A 90 -20.40 -2.27 14.44
C ALA A 90 -20.35 -1.91 15.94
N SER A 91 -19.18 -2.07 16.58
CA SER A 91 -18.96 -1.63 17.98
C SER A 91 -18.77 -0.12 18.14
N GLY A 92 -18.91 0.68 17.08
CA GLY A 92 -18.70 2.12 17.07
C GLY A 92 -17.24 2.57 17.00
N ARG A 93 -16.27 1.65 17.16
CA ARG A 93 -14.83 1.97 17.11
C ARG A 93 -14.38 2.27 15.68
N ILE A 94 -13.56 3.30 15.52
CA ILE A 94 -12.98 3.70 14.24
C ILE A 94 -11.55 3.14 14.12
N PHE A 95 -11.28 2.43 13.03
CA PHE A 95 -9.97 1.91 12.70
C PHE A 95 -9.35 2.67 11.54
N TRP A 96 -8.04 2.91 11.65
CA TRP A 96 -7.21 3.41 10.57
C TRP A 96 -6.62 2.22 9.83
N LYS A 97 -6.95 2.08 8.54
CA LYS A 97 -6.50 0.97 7.70
C LYS A 97 -6.05 1.45 6.33
N ASN A 98 -4.98 0.83 5.84
CA ASN A 98 -4.57 1.02 4.46
C ASN A 98 -5.58 0.35 3.52
N ARG A 99 -5.82 0.94 2.34
CA ARG A 99 -6.66 0.39 1.27
C ARG A 99 -6.43 -1.10 0.99
N ARG A 100 -5.19 -1.57 1.10
CA ARG A 100 -4.81 -2.99 0.92
C ARG A 100 -5.49 -3.94 1.89
N TYR A 101 -5.80 -3.48 3.10
CA TYR A 101 -6.44 -4.25 4.17
C TYR A 101 -7.96 -4.12 4.17
N LEU A 102 -8.53 -3.54 3.12
CA LEU A 102 -9.97 -3.33 2.96
C LEU A 102 -10.46 -4.00 1.68
N ARG A 103 -11.57 -4.71 1.77
CA ARG A 103 -12.28 -5.28 0.62
C ARG A 103 -13.74 -4.84 0.67
N PRO A 104 -14.34 -4.38 -0.45
CA PRO A 104 -15.78 -4.19 -0.51
C PRO A 104 -16.47 -5.48 -0.08
N ALA A 105 -17.39 -5.38 0.87
CA ALA A 105 -18.31 -6.47 1.13
C ALA A 105 -19.40 -6.42 0.05
N PRO A 106 -19.87 -7.57 -0.48
CA PRO A 106 -21.11 -7.57 -1.24
C PRO A 106 -22.20 -6.99 -0.33
N ALA A 107 -23.03 -6.10 -0.88
CA ALA A 107 -24.22 -5.65 -0.17
C ALA A 107 -25.01 -6.92 0.17
N SER A 108 -25.07 -7.26 1.46
CA SER A 108 -26.03 -8.25 1.91
C SER A 108 -27.38 -7.59 1.72
N THR A 109 -28.01 -7.87 0.58
CA THR A 109 -29.43 -7.64 0.39
C THR A 109 -30.16 -8.49 1.42
N SER A 110 -30.30 -7.99 2.64
CA SER A 110 -31.39 -8.36 3.54
C SER A 110 -32.62 -7.57 3.11
N ALA A 111 -33.06 -7.80 1.88
CA ALA A 111 -34.44 -7.57 1.50
C ALA A 111 -35.12 -8.93 1.67
N GLU A 112 -35.96 -9.02 2.69
CA GLU A 112 -36.90 -10.11 2.92
C GLU A 112 -37.67 -10.36 1.61
N PRO A 113 -37.53 -11.54 0.95
CA PRO A 113 -38.34 -11.84 -0.22
C PRO A 113 -39.74 -12.23 0.27
N GLN A 114 -40.71 -11.34 0.06
CA GLN A 114 -42.12 -11.70 0.18
C GLN A 114 -42.42 -12.88 -0.76
N ALA A 115 -43.08 -13.89 -0.19
CA ALA A 115 -43.32 -15.17 -0.81
C ALA A 115 -44.46 -15.15 -1.85
N ALA A 116 -44.24 -15.93 -2.93
CA ALA A 116 -45.18 -16.75 -3.73
C ALA A 116 -45.23 -16.43 -5.26
N PRO A 117 -45.58 -17.39 -6.15
CA PRO A 117 -45.37 -18.86 -6.17
C PRO A 117 -44.57 -19.33 -7.43
N PRO A 118 -44.30 -20.64 -7.61
CA PRO A 118 -43.24 -21.14 -8.49
C PRO A 118 -43.76 -21.64 -9.84
N VAL A 119 -43.26 -21.11 -10.97
CA VAL A 119 -43.41 -21.74 -12.30
C VAL A 119 -42.20 -21.37 -13.16
N GLY A 120 -41.60 -22.38 -13.80
CA GLY A 120 -40.69 -22.17 -14.94
C GLY A 120 -39.32 -22.80 -14.77
N ASP A 121 -39.31 -24.12 -14.92
CA ASP A 121 -38.15 -25.01 -15.00
C ASP A 121 -37.06 -24.47 -15.97
N ARG A 122 -36.01 -23.83 -15.43
CA ARG A 122 -34.86 -23.40 -16.22
C ARG A 122 -33.66 -24.29 -15.91
N ARG A 123 -33.60 -25.36 -16.70
CA ARG A 123 -32.50 -26.34 -16.80
C ARG A 123 -31.14 -25.70 -16.53
N LYS A 124 -30.47 -26.17 -15.46
CA LYS A 124 -29.05 -25.91 -15.20
C LYS A 124 -28.22 -26.50 -16.35
N VAL A 125 -27.75 -25.64 -17.26
CA VAL A 125 -26.59 -25.99 -18.09
C VAL A 125 -25.39 -25.97 -17.15
N ARG A 126 -25.03 -27.16 -16.65
CA ARG A 126 -23.75 -27.41 -16.00
C ARG A 126 -22.68 -27.20 -17.07
N PHE A 127 -22.01 -26.05 -17.06
CA PHE A 127 -20.68 -25.95 -17.66
C PHE A 127 -19.76 -26.84 -16.81
N SER A 128 -19.53 -28.07 -17.27
CA SER A 128 -18.43 -28.89 -16.80
C SER A 128 -17.14 -28.22 -17.28
N SER A 129 -16.54 -27.38 -16.44
CA SER A 129 -15.16 -26.96 -16.65
C SER A 129 -14.27 -28.20 -16.56
N PRO A 130 -13.42 -28.51 -17.55
CA PRO A 130 -12.47 -29.60 -17.41
C PRO A 130 -11.50 -29.26 -16.27
N SER A 131 -11.25 -30.27 -15.45
CA SER A 131 -10.29 -30.26 -14.35
C SER A 131 -8.97 -29.59 -14.78
N PRO A 132 -8.47 -28.56 -14.08
CA PRO A 132 -7.16 -28.02 -14.40
C PRO A 132 -6.12 -29.05 -13.96
N ALA A 133 -5.54 -29.74 -14.94
CA ALA A 133 -4.32 -30.52 -14.75
C ALA A 133 -3.30 -29.66 -13.99
N THR A 134 -2.76 -30.21 -12.91
CA THR A 134 -1.75 -29.62 -12.02
C THR A 134 -0.59 -29.07 -12.85
N GLN A 135 -0.59 -27.77 -13.13
CA GLN A 135 0.59 -27.10 -13.67
C GLN A 135 1.63 -27.01 -12.54
N PRO A 136 2.84 -27.56 -12.70
CA PRO A 136 3.87 -27.44 -11.68
C PRO A 136 4.24 -25.96 -11.50
N GLN A 137 4.31 -25.51 -10.24
CA GLN A 137 4.71 -24.14 -9.94
C GLN A 137 6.09 -23.85 -10.54
N ARG A 138 6.15 -22.86 -11.44
CA ARG A 138 7.38 -22.43 -12.09
C ARG A 138 8.39 -21.96 -11.05
N ARG A 139 9.36 -22.80 -10.71
CA ARG A 139 10.45 -22.48 -9.79
C ARG A 139 11.41 -21.51 -10.48
N SER A 140 11.81 -20.43 -9.81
CA SER A 140 12.79 -19.49 -10.35
C SER A 140 14.15 -20.18 -10.50
N LEU A 141 14.71 -20.22 -11.70
CA LEU A 141 16.09 -20.67 -11.97
C LEU A 141 17.16 -19.62 -11.56
N ARG A 142 16.78 -18.63 -10.75
CA ARG A 142 17.69 -17.55 -10.35
C ARG A 142 18.70 -18.09 -9.33
N GLU A 143 19.98 -17.98 -9.66
CA GLU A 143 21.06 -18.21 -8.71
C GLU A 143 20.91 -17.29 -7.50
N ARG A 144 20.74 -17.90 -6.31
CA ARG A 144 20.69 -17.17 -5.05
C ARG A 144 22.10 -16.89 -4.60
N ARG A 145 22.53 -15.64 -4.71
CA ARG A 145 23.79 -15.18 -4.09
C ARG A 145 23.63 -15.09 -2.58
N ARG A 146 24.63 -15.53 -1.83
CA ARG A 146 24.67 -15.33 -0.37
C ARG A 146 24.81 -13.84 -0.09
N PRO A 147 24.07 -13.28 0.90
CA PRO A 147 24.25 -11.89 1.29
C PRO A 147 25.66 -11.71 1.85
N ASP A 148 26.36 -10.67 1.39
CA ASP A 148 27.65 -10.30 1.94
C ASP A 148 27.45 -9.78 3.37
N ARG A 149 28.00 -10.49 4.34
CA ARG A 149 27.94 -10.10 5.75
C ARG A 149 29.26 -9.42 6.06
N PHE A 150 29.19 -8.13 6.34
CA PHE A 150 30.30 -7.43 6.98
C PHE A 150 30.52 -8.07 8.35
N ILE A 151 31.70 -8.68 8.55
CA ILE A 151 32.17 -9.11 9.85
C ILE A 151 32.94 -7.92 10.45
N PRO A 152 32.68 -7.54 11.71
CA PRO A 152 33.39 -6.43 12.37
C PRO A 152 34.89 -6.67 12.51
#